data_AF-A0A2L2WNL2-F1
#
_entry.id   AF-A0A2L2WNL2-F1
#
_cell.length_a   1.000
_cell.length_b   1.000
_cell.length_c   1.000
_cell.angle_alpha   90.00
_cell.angle_beta   90.00
_cell.angle_gamma   90.00
#
_symmetry.space_group_name_H-M   'P 1'
#
loop_
_entity.id
_entity.type
_entity.pdbx_description
1 polymer ?
#
loop_
_entity_poly.entity_id
_entity_poly.type
_entity_poly.pdbx_seq_one_letter_code
_entity_poly.pdbx_strand_id
1 'polypeptide(L)'
;MANKLFSQMSEEERQSWTKDYCNWQSRVLPELMKARTMTTSFRNDFELGLSLLSAFPYCRSFVAESLRFKNYISRIKPLARYADKVTADAEKMLNTKVDLSDPALLVRHVGRPTKQEAAARALKEEQERKAEEDKETLFGKKADIPIETPPAPATVSGSLTGGALLHLDQLKWLLPLKLQEAVDAVRDLRNRASEEATIAKQMALDGKHPKDIEPHAQAAAKLVEEYEGIYERVDDELAAVYVRLKEDTTFIKKMEEKQVNPSELRTMLRPYWDKIEDKEAFKAAVIDFIKANDPAQAAVREQEEIKKKQVADIVKYLTRKDKPNTPKRISTMKARYEELKSLMGEQEAAVYQPVLQAAIDDCNNNVIPAIEAKKSSKDDEQEA
;
A
#
# COMPACT_ATOMS: atom_id res chain seq x y z
N MET A 1 -4.18 7.80 -52.16
CA MET A 1 -3.05 6.96 -51.70
C MET A 1 -3.45 5.51 -51.85
N ALA A 2 -2.58 4.68 -52.45
CA ALA A 2 -2.87 3.26 -52.65
C ALA A 2 -3.13 2.56 -51.30
N ASN A 3 -3.96 1.52 -51.31
CA ASN A 3 -4.47 0.69 -50.19
C ASN A 3 -3.38 0.00 -49.32
N LYS A 4 -2.20 0.61 -49.13
CA LYS A 4 -1.17 0.14 -48.21
C LYS A 4 -1.63 0.38 -46.78
N LEU A 5 -1.40 -0.60 -45.92
CA LEU A 5 -1.62 -0.43 -44.48
C LEU A 5 -0.52 0.47 -43.92
N PHE A 6 -0.81 1.21 -42.85
CA PHE A 6 0.17 2.07 -42.17
C PHE A 6 1.43 1.29 -41.76
N SER A 7 1.26 0.03 -41.35
CA SER A 7 2.36 -0.90 -41.02
C SER A 7 3.22 -1.32 -42.21
N GLN A 8 2.74 -1.16 -43.44
CA GLN A 8 3.43 -1.54 -44.68
C GLN A 8 4.02 -0.34 -45.43
N MET A 9 3.77 0.89 -44.95
CA MET A 9 4.37 2.11 -45.50
C MET A 9 5.84 2.23 -45.09
N SER A 10 6.67 2.77 -45.99
CA SER A 10 8.06 3.14 -45.66
C SER A 10 8.10 4.28 -44.64
N GLU A 11 9.25 4.51 -44.00
CA GLU A 11 9.38 5.55 -42.97
C GLU A 11 9.10 6.96 -43.50
N GLU A 12 9.53 7.25 -44.73
CA GLU A 12 9.24 8.51 -45.43
C GLU A 12 7.73 8.65 -45.77
N GLU A 13 7.08 7.56 -46.18
CA GLU A 13 5.62 7.52 -46.42
C GLU A 13 4.82 7.70 -45.11
N ARG A 14 5.32 7.20 -43.97
CA ARG A 14 4.68 7.40 -42.66
C ARG A 14 4.80 8.83 -42.18
N GLN A 15 5.94 9.48 -42.40
CA GLN A 15 6.14 10.88 -42.01
C GLN A 15 5.27 11.83 -42.83
N SER A 16 5.12 11.59 -44.14
CA SER A 16 4.21 12.38 -44.98
C SER A 16 2.75 12.15 -44.58
N TRP A 17 2.34 10.90 -44.37
CA TRP A 17 1.00 10.58 -43.88
C TRP A 17 0.70 11.24 -42.53
N THR A 18 1.67 11.24 -41.59
CA THR A 18 1.50 11.83 -40.26
C THR A 18 1.31 13.34 -40.35
N LYS A 19 2.06 14.02 -41.23
CA LYS A 19 1.90 15.46 -41.47
C LYS A 19 0.51 15.78 -42.03
N ASP A 20 0.07 15.03 -43.04
CA ASP A 20 -1.24 15.20 -43.66
C ASP A 20 -2.38 14.92 -42.66
N TYR A 21 -2.22 13.88 -41.85
CA TYR A 21 -3.19 13.50 -40.83
C TYR A 21 -3.29 14.50 -39.68
N CYS A 22 -2.16 14.97 -39.13
CA CYS A 22 -2.15 15.99 -38.08
C CYS A 22 -2.72 17.32 -38.57
N ASN A 23 -2.45 17.72 -39.81
CA ASN A 23 -3.04 18.91 -40.41
C ASN A 23 -4.57 18.78 -40.54
N TRP A 24 -5.04 17.65 -41.06
CA TRP A 24 -6.46 17.36 -41.17
C TRP A 24 -7.16 17.30 -39.80
N GLN A 25 -6.57 16.62 -38.81
CA GLN A 25 -7.16 16.47 -37.48
C GLN A 25 -7.23 17.79 -36.70
N SER A 26 -6.20 18.64 -36.80
CA SER A 26 -6.13 19.89 -36.05
C SER A 26 -6.97 21.00 -36.66
N ARG A 27 -7.03 21.09 -38.00
CA ARG A 27 -7.70 22.19 -38.70
C ARG A 27 -9.07 21.81 -39.25
N VAL A 28 -9.17 20.65 -39.89
CA VAL A 28 -10.33 20.30 -40.72
C VAL A 28 -11.41 19.57 -39.91
N LEU A 29 -11.03 18.62 -39.05
CA LEU A 29 -11.99 17.85 -38.23
C LEU A 29 -12.85 18.74 -37.30
N PRO A 30 -12.31 19.76 -36.59
CA PRO A 30 -13.13 20.64 -35.75
C PRO A 30 -14.12 21.49 -36.55
N GLU A 31 -13.75 21.90 -37.76
CA GLU A 31 -14.65 22.65 -38.66
C GLU A 31 -15.77 21.75 -39.18
N LEU A 32 -15.46 20.50 -39.54
CA LEU A 32 -16.46 19.49 -39.91
C LEU A 32 -17.43 19.20 -38.75
N MET A 33 -16.96 19.16 -37.50
CA MET A 33 -17.82 18.96 -36.33
C MET A 33 -18.78 20.12 -36.06
N LYS A 34 -18.41 21.34 -36.45
CA LYS A 34 -19.26 22.54 -36.31
C LYS A 34 -20.22 22.70 -37.49
N ALA A 35 -19.96 22.03 -38.62
CA ALA A 35 -20.78 22.12 -39.81
C ALA A 35 -22.18 21.54 -39.59
N ARG A 36 -23.22 22.36 -39.83
CA ARG A 36 -24.63 21.94 -39.79
C ARG A 36 -25.15 21.44 -41.14
N THR A 37 -24.50 21.85 -42.23
CA THR A 37 -24.85 21.49 -43.61
C THR A 37 -23.61 21.04 -44.37
N MET A 38 -23.77 20.07 -45.27
CA MET A 38 -22.66 19.52 -46.05
C MET A 38 -22.47 20.34 -47.33
N THR A 39 -21.44 21.19 -47.35
CA THR A 39 -21.00 21.87 -48.57
C THR A 39 -20.08 20.97 -49.39
N THR A 40 -19.84 21.32 -50.66
CA THR A 40 -18.91 20.58 -51.53
C THR A 40 -17.48 20.58 -50.98
N SER A 41 -17.05 21.67 -50.32
CA SER A 41 -15.75 21.72 -49.64
C SER A 41 -15.69 20.74 -48.47
N PHE A 42 -16.65 20.81 -47.55
CA PHE A 42 -16.69 19.91 -46.40
C PHE A 42 -16.82 18.44 -46.78
N ARG A 43 -17.45 18.16 -47.92
CA ARG A 43 -17.50 16.81 -48.48
C ARG A 43 -16.12 16.33 -48.91
N ASN A 44 -15.36 17.15 -49.63
CA ASN A 44 -14.00 16.79 -50.06
C ASN A 44 -13.08 16.60 -48.85
N ASP A 45 -13.23 17.45 -47.84
CA ASP A 45 -12.50 17.38 -46.57
C ASP A 45 -12.84 16.12 -45.77
N PHE A 46 -14.10 15.69 -45.81
CA PHE A 46 -14.54 14.43 -45.20
C PHE A 46 -13.99 13.21 -45.96
N GLU A 47 -14.04 13.24 -47.29
CA GLU A 47 -13.50 12.18 -48.16
C GLU A 47 -11.96 12.07 -48.03
N LEU A 48 -11.27 13.20 -47.85
CA LEU A 48 -9.84 13.24 -47.51
C LEU A 48 -9.57 12.53 -46.18
N GLY A 49 -10.35 12.84 -45.13
CA GLY A 49 -10.26 12.17 -43.82
C GLY A 49 -10.48 10.66 -43.90
N LEU A 50 -11.50 10.22 -44.65
CA LEU A 50 -11.74 8.80 -44.90
C LEU A 50 -10.57 8.13 -45.61
N SER A 51 -9.93 8.82 -46.56
CA SER A 51 -8.76 8.30 -47.27
C SER A 51 -7.57 8.09 -46.33
N LEU A 52 -7.35 9.00 -45.37
CA LEU A 52 -6.30 8.89 -44.37
C LEU A 52 -6.57 7.73 -43.40
N LEU A 53 -7.82 7.58 -42.94
CA LEU A 53 -8.24 6.48 -42.06
C LEU A 53 -8.15 5.10 -42.71
N SER A 54 -8.23 5.01 -44.05
CA SER A 54 -8.14 3.73 -44.78
C SER A 54 -6.79 3.01 -44.63
N ALA A 55 -5.76 3.71 -44.15
CA ALA A 55 -4.46 3.16 -43.79
C ALA A 55 -4.54 2.15 -42.63
N PHE A 56 -5.62 2.18 -41.83
CA PHE A 56 -5.85 1.25 -40.73
C PHE A 56 -6.92 0.20 -41.09
N PRO A 57 -6.68 -1.09 -40.81
CA PRO A 57 -7.53 -2.17 -41.31
C PRO A 57 -8.95 -2.14 -40.72
N TYR A 58 -9.09 -1.74 -39.45
CA TYR A 58 -10.37 -1.65 -38.77
C TYR A 58 -11.25 -0.46 -39.24
N CYS A 59 -10.65 0.56 -39.86
CA CYS A 59 -11.38 1.70 -40.42
C CYS A 59 -11.94 1.41 -41.81
N ARG A 60 -11.47 0.37 -42.51
CA ARG A 60 -11.83 0.11 -43.91
C ARG A 60 -13.31 -0.21 -44.11
N SER A 61 -13.93 -0.94 -43.19
CA SER A 61 -15.37 -1.23 -43.23
C SER A 61 -16.19 0.07 -43.12
N PHE A 62 -15.82 0.94 -42.18
CA PHE A 62 -16.45 2.25 -41.99
C PHE A 62 -16.23 3.17 -43.19
N VAL A 63 -15.02 3.19 -43.78
CA VAL A 63 -14.71 3.96 -44.98
C VAL A 63 -15.55 3.49 -46.17
N ALA A 64 -15.62 2.19 -46.42
CA ALA A 64 -16.43 1.62 -47.50
C ALA A 64 -17.93 1.94 -47.32
N GLU A 65 -18.43 1.83 -46.09
CA GLU A 65 -19.83 2.15 -45.76
C GLU A 65 -20.13 3.65 -45.94
N SER A 66 -19.21 4.52 -45.52
CA SER A 66 -19.35 5.97 -45.62
C SER A 66 -19.33 6.46 -47.08
N LEU A 67 -18.45 5.90 -47.91
CA LEU A 67 -18.38 6.19 -49.34
C LEU A 67 -19.59 5.63 -50.11
N ARG A 68 -20.13 4.48 -49.69
CA ARG A 68 -21.31 3.85 -50.31
C ARG A 68 -22.59 4.65 -50.07
N PHE A 69 -22.83 5.07 -48.82
CA PHE A 69 -24.09 5.74 -48.46
C PHE A 69 -24.03 7.26 -48.57
N LYS A 70 -22.85 7.88 -48.66
CA LYS A 70 -22.62 9.34 -48.82
C LYS A 70 -23.36 10.22 -47.81
N ASN A 71 -23.81 9.64 -46.70
CA ASN A 71 -24.47 10.35 -45.61
C ASN A 71 -23.40 10.83 -44.63
N TYR A 72 -22.67 11.86 -45.04
CA TYR A 72 -21.50 12.33 -44.30
C TYR A 72 -21.87 13.02 -42.99
N ILE A 73 -22.97 13.79 -42.93
CA ILE A 73 -23.38 14.58 -41.75
C ILE A 73 -23.61 13.68 -40.52
N SER A 74 -24.38 12.59 -40.68
CA SER A 74 -24.64 11.64 -39.59
C SER A 74 -23.39 10.87 -39.15
N ARG A 75 -22.37 10.82 -40.01
CA ARG A 75 -21.13 10.07 -39.81
C ARG A 75 -19.96 10.90 -39.31
N ILE A 76 -20.12 12.22 -39.12
CA ILE A 76 -19.08 13.10 -38.54
C ILE A 76 -18.69 12.67 -37.12
N LYS A 77 -19.66 12.37 -36.25
CA LYS A 77 -19.37 11.90 -34.88
C LYS A 77 -18.67 10.52 -34.86
N PRO A 78 -19.13 9.52 -35.63
CA PRO A 78 -18.37 8.29 -35.84
C PRO A 78 -16.96 8.52 -36.40
N LEU A 79 -16.80 9.42 -37.38
CA LEU A 79 -15.50 9.75 -37.98
C LEU A 79 -14.52 10.28 -36.94
N ALA A 80 -14.95 11.20 -36.08
CA ALA A 80 -14.13 11.72 -34.98
C ALA A 80 -13.67 10.60 -34.03
N ARG A 81 -14.58 9.69 -33.66
CA ARG A 81 -14.23 8.53 -32.80
C ARG A 81 -13.22 7.58 -33.46
N TYR A 82 -13.29 7.39 -34.78
CA TYR A 82 -12.29 6.59 -35.49
C TYR A 82 -10.96 7.33 -35.61
N ALA A 83 -10.98 8.66 -35.77
CA ALA A 83 -9.77 9.48 -35.74
C ALA A 83 -9.06 9.41 -34.38
N ASP A 84 -9.80 9.48 -33.27
CA ASP A 84 -9.22 9.36 -31.91
C ASP A 84 -8.60 7.98 -31.65
N LYS A 85 -9.17 6.93 -32.25
CA LYS A 85 -8.58 5.57 -32.20
C LYS A 85 -7.33 5.47 -33.05
N VAL A 86 -7.33 6.11 -34.22
CA VAL A 86 -6.19 6.14 -35.12
C VAL A 86 -5.03 6.95 -34.54
N THR A 87 -5.28 8.06 -33.82
CA THR A 87 -4.20 8.74 -33.07
C THR A 87 -3.60 7.86 -32.00
N ALA A 88 -4.43 7.23 -31.17
CA ALA A 88 -3.95 6.37 -30.09
C ALA A 88 -3.15 5.16 -30.60
N ASP A 89 -3.49 4.63 -31.78
CA ASP A 89 -2.73 3.54 -32.40
C ASP A 89 -1.49 4.03 -33.16
N ALA A 90 -1.55 5.20 -33.81
CA ALA A 90 -0.40 5.81 -34.46
C ALA A 90 0.69 6.18 -33.44
N GLU A 91 0.33 6.75 -32.28
CA GLU A 91 1.25 7.06 -31.17
C GLU A 91 1.94 5.80 -30.63
N LYS A 92 1.20 4.69 -30.50
CA LYS A 92 1.76 3.39 -30.09
C LYS A 92 2.72 2.82 -31.14
N MET A 93 2.45 3.01 -32.43
CA MET A 93 3.31 2.51 -33.49
C MET A 93 4.52 3.42 -33.81
N LEU A 94 4.45 4.71 -33.46
CA LEU A 94 5.53 5.69 -33.64
C LEU A 94 6.51 5.74 -32.46
N ASN A 95 6.34 4.92 -31.42
CA ASN A 95 7.22 4.85 -30.24
C ASN A 95 7.55 6.23 -29.63
N THR A 96 6.58 7.13 -29.60
CA THR A 96 6.70 8.38 -28.83
C THR A 96 6.39 8.08 -27.37
N LYS A 97 7.38 8.33 -26.49
CA LYS A 97 7.20 8.31 -25.03
C LYS A 97 5.96 9.13 -24.68
N VAL A 98 4.99 8.49 -24.03
CA VAL A 98 3.76 9.14 -23.56
C VAL A 98 4.15 10.19 -22.52
N ASP A 99 3.83 11.45 -22.79
CA ASP A 99 3.99 12.54 -21.83
C ASP A 99 2.97 12.37 -20.70
N LEU A 100 3.47 12.22 -19.47
CA LEU A 100 2.68 11.94 -18.26
C LEU A 100 1.81 13.13 -17.80
N SER A 101 1.80 14.23 -18.55
CA SER A 101 1.02 15.45 -18.29
C SER A 101 -0.28 15.54 -19.10
N ASP A 102 -0.65 14.48 -19.83
CA ASP A 102 -1.81 14.52 -20.72
C ASP A 102 -3.16 14.60 -19.96
N PRO A 103 -4.05 15.56 -20.26
CA PRO A 103 -5.30 15.77 -19.54
C PRO A 103 -6.31 14.62 -19.71
N ALA A 104 -6.12 13.76 -20.71
CA ALA A 104 -6.93 12.57 -20.93
C ALA A 104 -6.71 11.49 -19.85
N LEU A 105 -5.52 11.40 -19.25
CA LEU A 105 -5.19 10.45 -18.18
C LEU A 105 -5.79 10.85 -16.81
N LEU A 106 -6.34 12.07 -16.71
CA LEU A 106 -6.91 12.63 -15.49
C LEU A 106 -8.44 12.51 -15.42
N VAL A 107 -9.08 12.04 -16.49
CA VAL A 107 -10.54 11.87 -16.53
C VAL A 107 -10.96 10.74 -15.58
N ARG A 108 -11.92 11.02 -14.70
CA ARG A 108 -12.49 10.02 -13.78
C ARG A 108 -13.36 9.03 -14.58
N HIS A 109 -13.01 7.75 -14.54
CA HIS A 109 -13.84 6.65 -15.05
C HIS A 109 -14.17 5.65 -13.93
N VAL A 110 -15.19 4.82 -14.15
CA VAL A 110 -15.66 3.81 -13.18
C VAL A 110 -14.86 2.53 -13.37
N GLY A 111 -14.03 2.17 -12.38
CA GLY A 111 -13.17 0.99 -12.40
C GLY A 111 -11.84 1.22 -11.68
N ARG A 112 -10.97 0.20 -11.66
CA ARG A 112 -9.62 0.32 -11.07
C ARG A 112 -8.75 1.20 -11.97
N PRO A 113 -8.14 2.30 -11.46
CA PRO A 113 -7.25 3.14 -12.25
C PRO A 113 -6.07 2.35 -12.81
N THR A 114 -5.68 2.65 -14.05
CA THR A 114 -4.50 2.04 -14.65
C THR A 114 -3.23 2.58 -13.99
N LYS A 115 -2.11 1.84 -14.04
CA LYS A 115 -0.84 2.26 -13.41
C LYS A 115 -0.35 3.63 -13.90
N GLN A 116 -0.70 4.01 -15.13
CA GLN A 116 -0.32 5.28 -15.76
C GLN A 116 -1.22 6.43 -15.31
N GLU A 117 -2.53 6.20 -15.14
CA GLU A 117 -3.46 7.18 -14.57
C GLU A 117 -3.17 7.48 -13.09
N ALA A 118 -2.74 6.47 -12.33
CA ALA A 118 -2.32 6.65 -10.94
C ALA A 118 -1.07 7.54 -10.83
N ALA A 119 -0.08 7.33 -11.72
CA ALA A 119 1.11 8.16 -11.78
C ALA A 119 0.81 9.60 -12.22
N ALA A 120 -0.08 9.78 -13.21
CA ALA A 120 -0.51 11.10 -13.66
C ALA A 120 -1.30 11.86 -12.57
N ARG A 121 -2.13 11.17 -11.78
CA ARG A 121 -2.82 11.78 -10.62
C ARG A 121 -1.86 12.19 -9.51
N ALA A 122 -0.87 11.35 -9.19
CA ALA A 122 0.14 11.69 -8.19
C ALA A 122 0.97 12.92 -8.59
N LEU A 123 1.35 13.02 -9.87
CA LEU A 123 2.08 14.19 -10.40
C LEU A 123 1.23 15.46 -10.38
N LYS A 124 -0.06 15.37 -10.72
CA LYS A 124 -0.96 16.52 -10.67
C LYS A 124 -1.20 16.99 -9.24
N GLU A 125 -1.36 16.07 -8.30
CA GLU A 125 -1.52 16.38 -6.87
C GLU A 125 -0.27 17.06 -6.31
N GLU A 126 0.93 16.63 -6.73
CA GLU A 126 2.18 17.29 -6.37
C GLU A 126 2.29 18.70 -7.00
N GLN A 127 1.81 18.88 -8.24
CA GLN A 127 1.76 20.19 -8.90
C GLN A 127 0.72 21.12 -8.27
N GLU A 128 -0.46 20.62 -7.87
CA GLU A 128 -1.47 21.41 -7.16
C GLU A 128 -0.97 21.82 -5.78
N ARG A 129 -0.21 20.96 -5.08
CA ARG A 129 0.45 21.31 -3.81
C ARG A 129 1.48 22.44 -4.01
N LYS A 130 2.35 22.34 -5.01
CA LYS A 130 3.32 23.39 -5.36
C LYS A 130 2.63 24.69 -5.80
N ALA A 131 1.57 24.60 -6.59
CA ALA A 131 0.81 25.77 -7.02
C ALA A 131 0.02 26.41 -5.87
N GLU A 132 -0.38 25.64 -4.85
CA GLU A 132 -0.94 26.19 -3.61
C GLU A 132 0.10 26.84 -2.72
N GLU A 133 1.34 26.34 -2.70
CA GLU A 133 2.49 26.96 -2.01
C GLU A 133 2.87 28.32 -2.64
N ASP A 134 2.66 28.48 -3.96
CA ASP A 134 2.98 29.71 -4.72
C ASP A 134 1.86 30.76 -4.80
N LYS A 135 0.62 30.45 -4.36
CA LYS A 135 -0.49 31.42 -4.39
C LYS A 135 -0.27 32.54 -3.36
N GLU A 136 -0.20 33.79 -3.85
CA GLU A 136 -0.18 34.98 -3.01
C GLU A 136 -1.52 35.14 -2.27
N THR A 137 -1.46 35.07 -0.94
CA THR A 137 -2.61 35.31 -0.06
C THR A 137 -2.57 36.76 0.45
N LEU A 138 -3.62 37.22 1.15
CA LEU A 138 -3.67 38.55 1.79
C LEU A 138 -2.49 38.83 2.75
N PHE A 139 -1.72 37.81 3.13
CA PHE A 139 -0.55 37.91 4.01
C PHE A 139 0.79 37.62 3.30
N GLY A 140 0.82 37.56 1.97
CA GLY A 140 2.03 37.31 1.16
C GLY A 140 2.07 35.92 0.51
N LYS A 141 3.22 35.59 -0.11
CA LYS A 141 3.50 34.27 -0.70
C LYS A 141 3.52 33.21 0.40
N LYS A 142 2.80 32.10 0.21
CA LYS A 142 2.68 31.02 1.21
C LYS A 142 4.04 30.42 1.61
N ALA A 143 5.04 30.46 0.74
CA ALA A 143 6.42 30.04 1.01
C ALA A 143 7.20 30.97 1.96
N ASP A 144 6.82 32.25 2.04
CA ASP A 144 7.45 33.25 2.93
C ASP A 144 6.69 33.42 4.26
N ILE A 145 5.48 32.85 4.35
CA ILE A 145 4.85 32.60 5.64
C ILE A 145 5.67 31.48 6.27
N PRO A 146 6.28 31.67 7.46
CA PRO A 146 7.00 30.60 8.12
C PRO A 146 6.07 29.38 8.17
N ILE A 147 6.42 28.33 7.44
CA ILE A 147 5.81 27.03 7.64
C ILE A 147 6.35 26.60 8.99
N GLU A 148 5.66 27.00 10.05
CA GLU A 148 5.66 26.20 11.24
C GLU A 148 5.20 24.81 10.75
N THR A 149 6.13 23.84 10.64
CA THR A 149 5.78 22.45 10.96
C THR A 149 4.79 22.55 12.09
N PRO A 150 3.55 22.02 12.00
CA PRO A 150 2.54 22.28 13.02
C PRO A 150 3.26 22.06 14.35
N PRO A 151 3.51 23.13 15.12
CA PRO A 151 4.23 22.94 16.35
C PRO A 151 3.37 21.94 17.11
N ALA A 152 3.97 20.98 17.81
CA ALA A 152 3.20 20.32 18.86
C ALA A 152 2.53 21.46 19.64
N PRO A 153 1.19 21.52 19.67
CA PRO A 153 0.44 22.78 19.59
C PRO A 153 1.00 23.82 20.55
N ALA A 154 1.85 24.70 20.04
CA ALA A 154 2.42 25.82 20.78
C ALA A 154 1.42 26.97 20.75
N THR A 155 0.22 26.69 21.26
CA THR A 155 -0.79 27.65 21.73
C THR A 155 -1.81 26.89 22.58
N VAL A 156 -1.34 26.22 23.63
CA VAL A 156 -2.20 25.84 24.77
C VAL A 156 -1.78 26.56 26.06
N SER A 157 -0.91 27.56 25.95
CA SER A 157 -0.55 28.48 27.04
C SER A 157 -1.43 29.74 27.08
N GLY A 158 -2.34 29.94 26.12
CA GLY A 158 -3.28 31.05 26.10
C GLY A 158 -4.71 30.59 26.40
N SER A 159 -5.14 30.71 27.66
CA SER A 159 -6.53 30.55 28.11
C SER A 159 -7.10 29.12 28.21
N LEU A 160 -6.51 28.29 29.08
CA LEU A 160 -7.25 27.21 29.74
C LEU A 160 -7.32 27.45 31.25
N THR A 161 -7.96 28.56 31.62
CA THR A 161 -8.59 28.66 32.94
C THR A 161 -9.81 27.73 32.94
N GLY A 162 -9.60 26.50 33.40
CA GLY A 162 -10.68 25.59 33.78
C GLY A 162 -10.84 24.37 32.89
N GLY A 163 -10.30 23.23 33.35
CA GLY A 163 -10.94 21.90 33.25
C GLY A 163 -11.30 21.30 31.90
N ALA A 164 -11.06 21.95 30.75
CA ALA A 164 -11.40 21.39 29.45
C ALA A 164 -10.33 20.38 29.01
N LEU A 165 -10.70 19.10 28.97
CA LEU A 165 -9.92 18.04 28.36
C LEU A 165 -9.66 18.37 26.89
N LEU A 166 -8.42 18.17 26.42
CA LEU A 166 -8.05 18.37 25.02
C LEU A 166 -8.85 17.43 24.11
N HIS A 167 -9.13 17.86 22.88
CA HIS A 167 -9.81 17.01 21.91
C HIS A 167 -8.90 15.84 21.49
N LEU A 168 -9.48 14.67 21.24
CA LEU A 168 -8.75 13.45 20.92
C LEU A 168 -7.81 13.61 19.72
N ASP A 169 -8.24 14.36 18.70
CA ASP A 169 -7.43 14.68 17.51
C ASP A 169 -6.16 15.47 17.85
N GLN A 170 -6.16 16.28 18.92
CA GLN A 170 -4.99 17.05 19.35
C GLN A 170 -3.96 16.18 20.09
N LEU A 171 -4.42 15.07 20.70
CA LEU A 171 -3.58 14.13 21.44
C LEU A 171 -3.19 12.89 20.63
N LYS A 172 -3.81 12.69 19.47
CA LYS A 172 -3.64 11.51 18.62
C LYS A 172 -2.19 11.16 18.29
N TRP A 173 -1.34 12.17 18.11
CA TRP A 173 0.09 11.97 17.79
C TRP A 173 0.90 11.31 18.92
N LEU A 174 0.40 11.31 20.15
CA LEU A 174 1.00 10.63 21.31
C LEU A 174 0.65 9.14 21.35
N LEU A 175 -0.40 8.72 20.64
CA LEU A 175 -0.93 7.36 20.70
C LEU A 175 -0.18 6.41 19.75
N PRO A 176 -0.16 5.09 20.02
CA PRO A 176 0.32 4.09 19.07
C PRO A 176 -0.53 4.07 17.77
N LEU A 177 0.10 3.73 16.63
CA LEU A 177 -0.56 3.75 15.31
C LEU A 177 -1.88 2.96 15.27
N LYS A 178 -1.93 1.77 15.87
CA LYS A 178 -3.15 0.95 15.94
C LYS A 178 -4.30 1.66 16.67
N LEU A 179 -3.99 2.42 17.72
CA LEU A 179 -4.98 3.15 18.48
C LEU A 179 -5.41 4.42 17.74
N GLN A 180 -4.49 5.07 17.01
CA GLN A 180 -4.82 6.19 16.12
C GLN A 180 -5.86 5.78 15.05
N GLU A 181 -5.67 4.62 14.42
CA GLU A 181 -6.63 4.07 13.44
C GLU A 181 -7.97 3.73 14.09
N ALA A 182 -7.96 3.16 15.31
CA ALA A 182 -9.19 2.86 16.05
C ALA A 182 -9.97 4.14 16.41
N VAL A 183 -9.26 5.20 16.81
CA VAL A 183 -9.84 6.52 17.10
C VAL A 183 -10.52 7.10 15.87
N ASP A 184 -9.92 6.99 14.68
CA ASP A 184 -10.56 7.45 13.43
C ASP A 184 -11.86 6.69 13.13
N ALA A 185 -11.90 5.40 13.47
CA ALA A 185 -13.07 4.56 13.29
C ALA A 185 -14.21 4.85 14.30
N VAL A 186 -13.94 5.56 15.42
CA VAL A 186 -14.95 5.85 16.46
C VAL A 186 -16.17 6.59 15.89
N ARG A 187 -15.94 7.53 14.95
CA ARG A 187 -17.06 8.26 14.32
C ARG A 187 -17.98 7.31 13.56
N ASP A 188 -17.42 6.36 12.82
CA ASP A 188 -18.18 5.38 12.05
C ASP A 188 -18.88 4.37 12.96
N LEU A 189 -18.23 3.95 14.06
CA LEU A 189 -18.83 3.07 15.07
C LEU A 189 -20.03 3.74 15.74
N ARG A 190 -19.91 5.03 16.09
CA ARG A 190 -20.99 5.82 16.70
C ARG A 190 -22.18 5.99 15.75
N ASN A 191 -21.91 6.25 14.47
CA ASN A 191 -22.96 6.34 13.45
C ASN A 191 -23.69 5.00 13.31
N ARG A 192 -22.95 3.89 13.18
CA ARG A 192 -23.53 2.54 13.10
C ARG A 192 -24.33 2.17 14.35
N ALA A 193 -23.84 2.48 15.54
CA ALA A 193 -24.56 2.27 16.79
C ALA A 193 -25.88 3.06 16.80
N SER A 194 -25.86 4.32 16.35
CA SER A 194 -27.05 5.16 16.24
C SER A 194 -28.04 4.66 15.17
N GLU A 195 -27.55 4.12 14.07
CA GLU A 195 -28.39 3.53 13.01
C GLU A 195 -29.11 2.29 13.53
N GLU A 196 -28.38 1.35 14.14
CA GLU A 196 -28.96 0.13 14.72
C GLU A 196 -29.95 0.45 15.84
N ALA A 197 -29.64 1.45 16.68
CA ALA A 197 -30.55 1.92 17.72
C ALA A 197 -31.82 2.58 17.14
N THR A 198 -31.71 3.35 16.05
CA THR A 198 -32.89 3.96 15.40
C THR A 198 -33.74 2.91 14.69
N ILE A 199 -33.13 1.90 14.06
CA ILE A 199 -33.83 0.75 13.47
C ILE A 199 -34.60 -0.02 14.55
N ALA A 200 -33.95 -0.35 15.66
CA ALA A 200 -34.59 -1.04 16.78
C ALA A 200 -35.78 -0.24 17.34
N LYS A 201 -35.60 1.08 17.53
CA LYS A 201 -36.66 1.99 18.00
C LYS A 201 -37.83 2.06 17.00
N GLN A 202 -37.54 2.12 15.71
CA GLN A 202 -38.58 2.18 14.69
C GLN A 202 -39.37 0.87 14.59
N MET A 203 -38.68 -0.28 14.66
CA MET A 203 -39.34 -1.59 14.72
C MET A 203 -40.22 -1.77 15.97
N ALA A 204 -39.82 -1.17 17.10
CA ALA A 204 -40.63 -1.14 18.31
C ALA A 204 -41.90 -0.27 18.14
N LEU A 205 -41.78 0.89 17.48
CA LEU A 205 -42.93 1.75 17.17
C LEU A 205 -43.89 1.11 16.16
N ASP A 206 -43.37 0.33 15.23
CA ASP A 206 -44.17 -0.45 14.25
C ASP A 206 -44.88 -1.67 14.88
N GLY A 207 -44.66 -1.94 16.18
CA GLY A 207 -45.30 -3.03 16.91
C GLY A 207 -44.79 -4.43 16.55
N LYS A 208 -43.56 -4.55 16.02
CA LYS A 208 -42.95 -5.85 15.69
C LYS A 208 -42.62 -6.66 16.94
N HIS A 209 -42.49 -7.97 16.77
CA HIS A 209 -42.24 -8.88 17.88
C HIS A 209 -40.85 -8.62 18.52
N PRO A 210 -40.70 -8.66 19.85
CA PRO A 210 -39.44 -8.36 20.54
C PRO A 210 -38.22 -9.14 20.05
N LYS A 211 -38.41 -10.40 19.62
CA LYS A 211 -37.34 -11.25 19.05
C LYS A 211 -36.69 -10.66 17.79
N ASP A 212 -37.41 -9.84 17.03
CA ASP A 212 -36.89 -9.22 15.81
C ASP A 212 -36.17 -7.89 16.13
N ILE A 213 -36.44 -7.29 17.29
CA ILE A 213 -35.86 -6.03 17.77
C ILE A 213 -34.56 -6.29 18.55
N GLU A 214 -34.54 -7.36 19.34
CA GLU A 214 -33.41 -7.79 20.16
C GLU A 214 -32.05 -7.82 19.44
N PRO A 215 -31.90 -8.38 18.21
CA PRO A 215 -30.60 -8.40 17.53
C PRO A 215 -30.07 -6.99 17.21
N HIS A 216 -30.93 -6.05 16.81
CA HIS A 216 -30.54 -4.68 16.50
C HIS A 216 -30.18 -3.89 17.77
N ALA A 217 -30.94 -4.11 18.85
CA ALA A 217 -30.62 -3.51 20.15
C ALA A 217 -29.30 -4.05 20.73
N GLN A 218 -29.05 -5.35 20.64
CA GLN A 218 -27.79 -5.96 21.07
C GLN A 218 -26.61 -5.53 20.19
N ALA A 219 -26.81 -5.39 18.88
CA ALA A 219 -25.78 -4.89 17.97
C ALA A 219 -25.39 -3.45 18.31
N ALA A 220 -26.38 -2.58 18.58
CA ALA A 220 -26.13 -1.22 19.03
C ALA A 220 -25.35 -1.18 20.36
N ALA A 221 -25.75 -1.99 21.35
CA ALA A 221 -25.06 -2.07 22.63
C ALA A 221 -23.59 -2.52 22.49
N LYS A 222 -23.32 -3.53 21.67
CA LYS A 222 -21.94 -3.99 21.40
C LYS A 222 -21.08 -2.91 20.75
N LEU A 223 -21.64 -2.17 19.80
CA LEU A 223 -20.92 -1.07 19.15
C LEU A 223 -20.65 0.08 20.13
N VAL A 224 -21.55 0.32 21.09
CA VAL A 224 -21.34 1.27 22.18
C VAL A 224 -20.17 0.84 23.08
N GLU A 225 -20.20 -0.39 23.57
CA GLU A 225 -19.10 -0.96 24.36
C GLU A 225 -17.76 -0.91 23.61
N GLU A 226 -17.78 -1.18 22.30
CA GLU A 226 -16.57 -1.16 21.47
C GLU A 226 -15.93 0.23 21.38
N TYR A 227 -16.71 1.28 21.12
CA TYR A 227 -16.14 2.64 21.05
C TYR A 227 -15.82 3.21 22.44
N GLU A 228 -16.57 2.83 23.49
CA GLU A 228 -16.25 3.20 24.88
C GLU A 228 -14.93 2.58 25.32
N GLY A 229 -14.70 1.30 25.00
CA GLY A 229 -13.41 0.64 25.23
C GLY A 229 -12.26 1.21 24.39
N ILE A 230 -12.51 1.96 23.31
CA ILE A 230 -11.47 2.76 22.64
C ILE A 230 -11.10 3.98 23.51
N TYR A 231 -12.08 4.68 24.06
CA TYR A 231 -11.83 5.84 24.92
C TYR A 231 -11.09 5.46 26.21
N GLU A 232 -11.44 4.35 26.85
CA GLU A 232 -10.72 3.84 28.04
C GLU A 232 -9.25 3.53 27.72
N ARG A 233 -8.99 2.83 26.61
CA ARG A 233 -7.62 2.55 26.16
C ARG A 233 -6.83 3.82 25.85
N VAL A 234 -7.48 4.84 25.30
CA VAL A 234 -6.86 6.15 25.08
C VAL A 234 -6.48 6.78 26.41
N ASP A 235 -7.39 6.79 27.39
CA ASP A 235 -7.13 7.35 28.72
C ASP A 235 -5.93 6.64 29.38
N ASP A 236 -5.88 5.30 29.31
CA ASP A 236 -4.77 4.49 29.82
C ASP A 236 -3.44 4.80 29.12
N GLU A 237 -3.41 4.87 27.79
CA GLU A 237 -2.19 5.18 27.04
C GLU A 237 -1.68 6.59 27.34
N LEU A 238 -2.58 7.58 27.46
CA LEU A 238 -2.21 8.95 27.84
C LEU A 238 -1.65 9.02 29.27
N ALA A 239 -2.20 8.22 30.18
CA ALA A 239 -1.67 8.09 31.53
C ALA A 239 -0.32 7.34 31.57
N ALA A 240 -0.10 6.37 30.68
CA ALA A 240 1.20 5.72 30.51
C ALA A 240 2.24 6.73 29.98
N VAL A 241 1.88 7.58 29.01
CA VAL A 241 2.73 8.67 28.52
C VAL A 241 3.09 9.63 29.67
N TYR A 242 2.14 9.97 30.55
CA TYR A 242 2.41 10.79 31.74
C TYR A 242 3.52 10.21 32.63
N VAL A 243 3.51 8.89 32.86
CA VAL A 243 4.57 8.20 33.64
C VAL A 243 5.89 8.19 32.88
N ARG A 244 5.87 7.89 31.58
CA ARG A 244 7.06 7.86 30.72
C ARG A 244 7.77 9.21 30.63
N LEU A 245 7.03 10.31 30.60
CA LEU A 245 7.60 11.67 30.63
C LEU A 245 8.39 11.98 31.91
N LYS A 246 8.28 11.15 32.96
CA LYS A 246 9.08 11.26 34.18
C LYS A 246 10.17 10.19 34.28
N GLU A 247 9.85 8.94 33.97
CA GLU A 247 10.71 7.78 34.29
C GLU A 247 11.54 7.30 33.07
N ASP A 248 11.13 7.60 31.83
CA ASP A 248 11.79 7.12 30.59
C ASP A 248 12.66 8.22 29.96
N THR A 249 13.95 8.21 30.31
CA THR A 249 14.92 9.19 29.79
C THR A 249 15.07 9.17 28.27
N THR A 250 14.86 8.02 27.62
CA THR A 250 14.94 7.91 26.16
C THR A 250 13.73 8.55 25.49
N PHE A 251 12.55 8.39 26.08
CA PHE A 251 11.33 9.01 25.61
C PHE A 251 11.36 10.52 25.83
N ILE A 252 11.86 11.00 26.98
CA ILE A 252 12.02 12.44 27.25
C ILE A 252 12.86 13.10 26.14
N LYS A 253 14.03 12.55 25.81
CA LYS A 253 14.87 13.06 24.71
C LYS A 253 14.15 13.10 23.37
N LYS A 254 13.39 12.05 23.03
CA LYS A 254 12.59 12.01 21.79
C LYS A 254 11.52 13.10 21.75
N MET A 255 10.97 13.50 22.89
CA MET A 255 9.98 14.59 22.97
C MET A 255 10.65 15.96 22.82
N GLU A 256 11.83 16.13 23.43
CA GLU A 256 12.65 17.34 23.27
C GLU A 256 13.12 17.53 21.81
N GLU A 257 13.52 16.45 21.12
CA GLU A 257 13.85 16.46 19.68
C GLU A 257 12.67 16.91 18.82
N LYS A 258 11.44 16.58 19.23
CA LYS A 258 10.19 17.03 18.60
C LYS A 258 9.78 18.44 19.03
N GLN A 259 10.64 19.16 19.74
CA GLN A 259 10.38 20.51 20.28
C GLN A 259 9.17 20.58 21.22
N VAL A 260 8.85 19.47 21.91
CA VAL A 260 7.75 19.41 22.88
C VAL A 260 8.31 19.51 24.28
N ASN A 261 7.84 20.47 25.07
CA ASN A 261 8.24 20.61 26.47
C ASN A 261 7.64 19.45 27.31
N PRO A 262 8.48 18.52 27.85
CA PRO A 262 7.98 17.36 28.60
C PRO A 262 7.22 17.74 29.88
N SER A 263 7.61 18.85 30.53
CA SER A 263 7.00 19.32 31.78
C SER A 263 5.60 19.89 31.55
N GLU A 264 5.44 20.69 30.50
CA GLU A 264 4.15 21.23 30.09
C GLU A 264 3.21 20.11 29.63
N LEU A 265 3.71 19.19 28.79
CA LEU A 265 2.93 18.06 28.33
C LEU A 265 2.47 17.18 29.51
N ARG A 266 3.34 16.93 30.48
CA ARG A 266 2.98 16.18 31.69
C ARG A 266 1.91 16.89 32.51
N THR A 267 1.91 18.22 32.55
CA THR A 267 0.85 19.02 33.18
C THR A 267 -0.48 18.85 32.45
N MET A 268 -0.46 18.88 31.12
CA MET A 268 -1.65 18.67 30.28
C MET A 268 -2.24 17.26 30.42
N LEU A 269 -1.40 16.24 30.61
CA LEU A 269 -1.83 14.84 30.75
C LEU A 269 -2.24 14.44 32.17
N ARG A 270 -2.06 15.34 33.15
CA ARG A 270 -2.41 15.08 34.56
C ARG A 270 -3.85 14.59 34.78
N PRO A 271 -4.88 15.14 34.10
CA PRO A 271 -6.26 14.67 34.29
C PRO A 271 -6.46 13.18 33.96
N TYR A 272 -5.71 12.63 33.00
CA TYR A 272 -5.78 11.21 32.64
C TYR A 272 -5.12 10.33 33.70
N TRP A 273 -3.98 10.78 34.24
CA TRP A 273 -3.33 10.12 35.38
C TRP A 273 -4.20 10.13 36.64
N ASP A 274 -4.93 11.21 36.88
CA ASP A 274 -5.75 11.34 38.09
C ASP A 274 -7.00 10.46 38.08
N LYS A 275 -7.44 9.98 36.92
CA LYS A 275 -8.54 9.01 36.76
C LYS A 275 -8.17 7.57 37.13
N ILE A 276 -6.88 7.22 37.15
CA ILE A 276 -6.44 5.86 37.48
C ILE A 276 -6.72 5.57 38.96
N GLU A 277 -7.40 4.45 39.21
CA GLU A 277 -7.71 3.98 40.56
C GLU A 277 -6.45 3.52 41.31
N ASP A 278 -5.71 2.55 40.75
CA ASP A 278 -4.47 2.03 41.34
C ASP A 278 -3.22 2.59 40.66
N LYS A 279 -2.85 3.80 41.09
CA LYS A 279 -1.72 4.56 40.55
C LYS A 279 -0.39 3.83 40.72
N GLU A 280 -0.18 3.13 41.84
CA GLU A 280 1.10 2.46 42.13
C GLU A 280 1.27 1.20 41.27
N ALA A 281 0.23 0.37 41.16
CA ALA A 281 0.28 -0.81 40.30
C ALA A 281 0.44 -0.44 38.82
N PHE A 282 -0.31 0.57 38.36
CA PHE A 282 -0.19 1.05 36.98
C PHE A 282 1.22 1.61 36.70
N LYS A 283 1.76 2.41 37.63
CA LYS A 283 3.13 2.93 37.51
C LYS A 283 4.16 1.81 37.40
N ALA A 284 4.05 0.79 38.25
CA ALA A 284 4.95 -0.36 38.23
C ALA A 284 4.89 -1.11 36.89
N ALA A 285 3.68 -1.35 36.36
CA ALA A 285 3.49 -1.98 35.06
C ALA A 285 4.13 -1.18 33.91
N VAL A 286 3.99 0.15 33.91
CA VAL A 286 4.64 1.02 32.92
C VAL A 286 6.17 1.00 33.06
N ILE A 287 6.69 1.01 34.28
CA ILE A 287 8.13 0.90 34.54
C ILE A 287 8.69 -0.44 34.03
N ASP A 288 7.98 -1.53 34.26
CA ASP A 288 8.40 -2.84 33.76
C ASP A 288 8.30 -2.93 32.23
N PHE A 289 7.30 -2.28 31.62
CA PHE A 289 7.26 -2.10 30.17
C PHE A 289 8.44 -1.26 29.64
N ILE A 290 8.84 -0.20 30.34
CA ILE A 290 10.02 0.60 29.97
C ILE A 290 11.28 -0.25 30.02
N LYS A 291 11.52 -0.98 31.12
CA LYS A 291 12.66 -1.90 31.26
C LYS A 291 12.65 -2.95 30.14
N ALA A 292 11.49 -3.56 29.90
CA ALA A 292 11.31 -4.54 28.85
C ALA A 292 11.43 -3.97 27.44
N ASN A 293 11.55 -2.65 27.24
CA ASN A 293 11.78 -2.04 25.92
C ASN A 293 13.04 -1.18 25.88
N ASP A 294 13.92 -1.32 26.88
CA ASP A 294 15.23 -0.68 26.89
C ASP A 294 16.03 -1.15 25.65
N PRO A 295 16.52 -0.23 24.78
CA PRO A 295 17.28 -0.59 23.58
C PRO A 295 18.48 -1.50 23.85
N ALA A 296 19.11 -1.41 25.02
CA ALA A 296 20.21 -2.31 25.40
C ALA A 296 19.73 -3.76 25.58
N GLN A 297 18.55 -3.95 26.20
CA GLN A 297 17.96 -5.28 26.40
C GLN A 297 17.24 -5.81 25.15
N ALA A 298 16.75 -4.92 24.28
CA ALA A 298 16.20 -5.29 22.98
C ALA A 298 17.24 -5.97 22.08
N ALA A 299 18.46 -5.41 22.01
CA ALA A 299 19.55 -6.02 21.23
C ALA A 299 19.97 -7.39 21.79
N VAL A 300 19.97 -7.56 23.11
CA VAL A 300 20.27 -8.86 23.74
C VAL A 300 19.21 -9.90 23.41
N ARG A 301 17.92 -9.56 23.50
CA ARG A 301 16.82 -10.47 23.13
C ARG A 301 16.80 -10.80 21.65
N GLU A 302 17.11 -9.84 20.78
CA GLU A 302 17.22 -10.12 19.34
C GLU A 302 18.34 -11.10 19.06
N GLN A 303 19.50 -10.96 19.72
CA GLN A 303 20.59 -11.93 19.62
C GLN A 303 20.20 -13.30 20.18
N GLU A 304 19.45 -13.37 21.27
CA GLU A 304 18.94 -14.64 21.83
C GLU A 304 17.92 -15.31 20.90
N GLU A 305 17.01 -14.54 20.28
CA GLU A 305 16.06 -15.04 19.28
C GLU A 305 16.78 -15.54 18.02
N ILE A 306 17.81 -14.84 17.56
CA ILE A 306 18.66 -15.30 16.44
C ILE A 306 19.36 -16.61 16.82
N LYS A 307 19.98 -16.69 18.01
CA LYS A 307 20.61 -17.91 18.52
C LYS A 307 19.61 -19.07 18.59
N LYS A 308 18.41 -18.83 19.12
CA LYS A 308 17.34 -19.83 19.23
C LYS A 308 16.87 -20.34 17.87
N LYS A 309 16.75 -19.45 16.87
CA LYS A 309 16.43 -19.84 15.48
C LYS A 309 17.55 -20.66 14.85
N GLN A 310 18.80 -20.25 15.03
CA GLN A 310 19.97 -20.98 14.52
C GLN A 310 20.06 -22.40 15.12
N VAL A 311 19.86 -22.52 16.43
CA VAL A 311 19.77 -23.81 17.14
C VAL A 311 18.65 -24.67 16.55
N ALA A 312 17.44 -24.12 16.40
CA ALA A 312 16.30 -24.86 15.87
C ALA A 312 16.54 -25.37 14.44
N ASP A 313 17.16 -24.57 13.58
CA ASP A 313 17.51 -24.96 12.21
C ASP A 313 18.57 -26.06 12.15
N ILE A 314 19.58 -25.99 13.02
CA ILE A 314 20.61 -27.03 13.16
C ILE A 314 19.98 -28.32 13.66
N VAL A 315 19.19 -28.27 14.74
CA VAL A 315 18.50 -29.44 15.31
C VAL A 315 17.56 -30.08 14.28
N LYS A 316 16.80 -29.27 13.54
CA LYS A 316 15.95 -29.74 12.43
C LYS A 316 16.76 -30.44 11.34
N TYR A 317 17.94 -29.92 11.00
CA TYR A 317 18.82 -30.55 10.00
C TYR A 317 19.40 -31.87 10.51
N LEU A 318 19.78 -31.96 11.78
CA LEU A 318 20.34 -33.17 12.38
C LEU A 318 19.29 -34.29 12.48
N THR A 319 18.05 -33.95 12.83
CA THR A 319 16.97 -34.91 13.10
C THR A 319 16.14 -35.29 11.85
N ARG A 320 16.38 -34.67 10.69
CA ARG A 320 15.62 -34.94 9.46
C ARG A 320 15.82 -36.40 8.99
N LYS A 321 14.71 -37.05 8.62
CA LYS A 321 14.68 -38.46 8.17
C LYS A 321 14.36 -38.63 6.67
N ASP A 322 14.10 -37.52 5.98
CA ASP A 322 13.62 -37.47 4.59
C ASP A 322 14.70 -37.75 3.54
N LYS A 323 15.98 -37.59 3.90
CA LYS A 323 17.12 -37.74 2.97
C LYS A 323 18.00 -38.92 3.38
N PRO A 324 18.70 -39.58 2.45
CA PRO A 324 19.70 -40.59 2.79
C PRO A 324 20.92 -39.97 3.48
N ASN A 325 21.59 -40.75 4.33
CA ASN A 325 22.83 -40.37 5.01
C ASN A 325 24.02 -40.56 4.08
N THR A 326 24.23 -39.65 3.13
CA THR A 326 25.39 -39.68 2.25
C THR A 326 26.66 -39.14 2.97
N PRO A 327 27.88 -39.50 2.51
CA PRO A 327 29.12 -39.01 3.12
C PRO A 327 29.21 -37.47 3.19
N LYS A 328 28.73 -36.78 2.13
CA LYS A 328 28.65 -35.32 2.08
C LYS A 328 27.71 -34.76 3.15
N ARG A 329 26.58 -35.43 3.39
CA ARG A 329 25.62 -35.02 4.43
C ARG A 329 26.21 -35.21 5.83
N ILE A 330 26.91 -36.30 6.09
CA ILE A 330 27.57 -36.53 7.39
C ILE A 330 28.60 -35.46 7.68
N SER A 331 29.42 -35.08 6.70
CA SER A 331 30.37 -33.97 6.85
C SER A 331 29.66 -32.67 7.25
N THR A 332 28.51 -32.36 6.62
CA THR A 332 27.69 -31.20 7.00
C THR A 332 27.03 -31.36 8.38
N MET A 333 26.61 -32.56 8.77
CA MET A 333 26.04 -32.82 10.10
C MET A 333 27.08 -32.67 11.20
N LYS A 334 28.33 -33.11 10.97
CA LYS A 334 29.46 -32.90 11.90
C LYS A 334 29.76 -31.41 12.07
N ALA A 335 29.84 -30.66 10.98
CA ALA A 335 30.07 -29.21 11.03
C ALA A 335 28.96 -28.47 11.81
N ARG A 336 27.69 -28.79 11.53
CA ARG A 336 26.55 -28.20 12.24
C ARG A 336 26.47 -28.61 13.72
N TYR A 337 26.95 -29.80 14.07
CA TYR A 337 27.02 -30.24 15.47
C TYR A 337 28.08 -29.46 16.26
N GLU A 338 29.21 -29.14 15.65
CA GLU A 338 30.21 -28.25 16.27
C GLU A 338 29.71 -26.81 16.41
N GLU A 339 28.94 -26.32 15.42
CA GLU A 339 28.21 -25.04 15.54
C GLU A 339 27.16 -25.08 16.67
N LEU A 340 26.49 -26.22 16.89
CA LEU A 340 25.53 -26.37 17.99
C LEU A 340 26.21 -26.31 19.36
N LYS A 341 27.39 -26.94 19.51
CA LYS A 341 28.19 -26.89 20.74
C LYS A 341 28.62 -25.48 21.10
N SER A 342 29.04 -24.68 20.11
CA SER A 342 29.44 -23.29 20.36
C SER A 342 28.26 -22.39 20.73
N LEU A 343 27.04 -22.72 20.31
CA LEU A 343 25.83 -21.94 20.57
C LEU A 343 25.10 -22.30 21.89
N MET A 344 25.04 -23.57 22.28
CA MET A 344 24.30 -24.02 23.48
C MET A 344 25.19 -24.59 24.60
N GLY A 345 26.49 -24.77 24.34
CA GLY A 345 27.40 -25.43 25.27
C GLY A 345 27.38 -26.96 25.17
N GLU A 346 28.43 -27.60 25.69
CA GLU A 346 28.72 -29.02 25.47
C GLU A 346 27.66 -29.96 26.07
N GLN A 347 27.05 -29.60 27.20
CA GLN A 347 26.11 -30.45 27.92
C GLN A 347 24.75 -30.56 27.21
N GLU A 348 24.25 -29.46 26.67
CA GLU A 348 22.97 -29.45 25.95
C GLU A 348 23.11 -30.00 24.52
N ALA A 349 24.28 -29.80 23.89
CA ALA A 349 24.59 -30.37 22.58
C ALA A 349 24.76 -31.90 22.64
N ALA A 350 25.25 -32.46 23.75
CA ALA A 350 25.50 -33.90 23.91
C ALA A 350 24.27 -34.78 23.64
N VAL A 351 23.06 -34.24 23.84
CA VAL A 351 21.78 -34.93 23.55
C VAL A 351 21.65 -35.32 22.06
N TYR A 352 22.29 -34.57 21.16
CA TYR A 352 22.23 -34.81 19.71
C TYR A 352 23.38 -35.68 19.19
N GLN A 353 24.36 -36.02 20.04
CA GLN A 353 25.49 -36.88 19.68
C GLN A 353 25.06 -38.28 19.21
N PRO A 354 24.11 -38.97 19.88
CA PRO A 354 23.65 -40.29 19.43
C PRO A 354 22.98 -40.24 18.05
N VAL A 355 22.29 -39.14 17.72
CA VAL A 355 21.65 -38.94 16.42
C VAL A 355 22.69 -38.84 15.30
N LEU A 356 23.79 -38.12 15.56
CA LEU A 356 24.91 -38.03 14.63
C LEU A 356 25.61 -39.39 14.45
N GLN A 357 25.81 -40.14 15.53
CA GLN A 357 26.46 -41.45 15.46
C GLN A 357 25.63 -42.46 14.67
N ALA A 358 24.32 -42.52 14.92
CA ALA A 358 23.41 -43.39 14.16
C ALA A 358 23.41 -43.06 12.66
N ALA A 359 23.53 -41.78 12.29
CA ALA A 359 23.63 -41.37 10.89
C ALA A 359 24.98 -41.77 10.24
N ILE A 360 26.07 -41.76 11.01
CA ILE A 360 27.40 -42.24 10.57
C ILE A 360 27.35 -43.75 10.31
N ASP A 361 26.79 -44.50 11.25
CA ASP A 361 26.69 -45.96 11.17
C ASP A 361 25.82 -46.38 9.98
N ASP A 362 24.71 -45.69 9.73
CA ASP A 362 23.83 -45.93 8.56
C ASP A 362 24.56 -45.66 7.22
N CYS A 363 25.37 -44.61 7.14
CA CYS A 363 26.14 -44.36 5.92
C CYS A 363 27.19 -45.43 5.66
N ASN A 364 27.90 -45.87 6.71
CA ASN A 364 28.96 -46.86 6.58
C ASN A 364 28.41 -48.25 6.24
N ASN A 365 27.26 -48.61 6.83
CA ASN A 365 26.72 -49.96 6.69
C ASN A 365 25.78 -50.12 5.49
N ASN A 366 25.04 -49.07 5.10
CA ASN A 366 23.98 -49.18 4.09
C ASN A 366 24.25 -48.35 2.83
N VAL A 367 24.78 -47.13 2.96
CA VAL A 367 24.88 -46.18 1.84
C VAL A 367 26.17 -46.34 1.03
N ILE A 368 27.33 -46.46 1.68
CA ILE A 368 28.62 -46.64 1.01
C ILE A 368 28.65 -47.97 0.23
N PRO A 369 28.26 -49.12 0.81
CA PRO A 369 28.21 -50.38 0.07
C PRO A 369 27.23 -50.35 -1.11
N ALA A 370 26.08 -49.67 -0.98
CA ALA A 370 25.12 -49.52 -2.06
C ALA A 370 25.61 -48.60 -3.20
N ILE A 371 26.49 -47.64 -2.91
CA ILE A 371 27.14 -46.79 -3.93
C ILE A 371 28.22 -47.59 -4.66
N GLU A 372 29.00 -48.39 -3.94
CA GLU A 372 30.05 -49.25 -4.50
C GLU A 372 29.47 -50.35 -5.40
N ALA A 373 28.39 -51.02 -4.95
CA ALA A 373 27.67 -52.02 -5.75
C ALA A 373 27.04 -51.45 -7.04
N LYS A 374 26.66 -50.18 -7.04
CA LYS A 374 26.15 -49.48 -8.25
C LYS A 374 27.24 -49.00 -9.20
N LYS A 375 28.47 -48.84 -8.72
CA LYS A 375 29.62 -48.53 -9.57
C LYS A 375 30.10 -49.80 -10.28
N SER A 376 30.26 -50.91 -9.56
CA SER A 376 30.64 -52.19 -10.16
C SER A 376 29.66 -52.65 -11.25
N SER A 377 28.34 -52.52 -11.02
CA SER A 377 27.34 -52.89 -12.02
C SER A 377 27.32 -52.00 -13.27
N LYS A 378 27.87 -50.79 -13.21
CA LYS A 378 27.95 -49.86 -14.34
C LYS A 378 29.21 -50.07 -15.17
N ASP A 379 30.29 -50.49 -14.51
CA ASP A 379 31.53 -50.85 -15.18
C ASP A 379 31.34 -52.16 -15.96
N ASP A 380 30.55 -53.10 -15.44
CA ASP A 380 30.15 -54.35 -16.13
C ASP A 380 29.23 -54.12 -17.36
N GLU A 381 28.46 -53.02 -17.41
CA GLU A 381 27.61 -52.64 -18.55
C GLU A 381 28.35 -51.83 -19.64
N GLN A 382 29.56 -51.34 -19.36
CA GLN A 382 30.39 -50.60 -20.34
C GLN A 382 31.43 -51.50 -21.03
N GLU A 383 31.67 -52.72 -20.52
CA GLU A 383 32.52 -53.73 -21.14
C GLU A 383 31.76 -54.78 -21.98
N ALA A 384 30.42 -54.66 -22.09
CA ALA A 384 29.56 -55.42 -23.00
C ALA A 384 29.12 -54.55 -24.20
#